data_AF-A0A6G3SNH3-F1
#
_entry.id   AF-A0A6G3SNH3-F1
#
_cell.length_a   1.000
_cell.length_b   1.000
_cell.length_c   1.000
_cell.angle_alpha   90.00
_cell.angle_beta   90.00
_cell.angle_gamma   90.00
#
_symmetry.space_group_name_H-M   'P 1'
#
loop_
_entity.id
_entity.type
_entity.pdbx_description
1 polymer ?
#
loop_
_entity_poly.entity_id
_entity_poly.type
_entity_poly.pdbx_seq_one_letter_code
_entity_poly.pdbx_strand_id
1 'polypeptide(L)' 'MRRTEESPLTVLHLVQPVDGGVARVVTDLVGAQARSGLRPVVACPPGSPLALGAAAAG' A
#
# COMPACT_ATOMS: atom_id res chain seq x y z
N MET A 1 12.06 18.63 23.04
CA MET A 1 12.05 17.62 21.95
C MET A 1 10.63 17.09 21.85
N ARG A 2 9.90 17.35 20.76
CA ARG A 2 8.61 16.70 20.52
C ARG A 2 8.88 15.21 20.44
N ARG A 3 8.33 14.42 21.35
CA ARG A 3 8.30 12.97 21.21
C ARG A 3 7.52 12.73 19.92
N THR A 4 8.16 12.11 18.93
CA THR A 4 7.48 11.44 17.81
C THR A 4 6.61 10.36 18.42
N GLU A 5 5.51 10.73 19.06
CA GLU A 5 4.57 9.79 19.63
C GLU A 5 3.79 9.20 18.45
N GLU A 6 4.31 8.06 17.99
CA GLU A 6 3.60 6.95 17.34
C GLU A 6 2.84 7.26 16.05
N SER A 7 3.39 8.10 15.17
CA SER A 7 2.93 8.08 13.77
C SER A 7 3.21 6.69 13.18
N PRO A 8 2.20 5.99 12.62
CA PRO A 8 2.41 4.67 12.04
C PRO A 8 3.45 4.75 10.91
N LEU A 9 4.36 3.76 10.86
CA LEU A 9 5.38 3.69 9.82
C LEU A 9 4.70 3.70 8.45
N THR A 10 5.07 4.69 7.64
CA THR A 10 4.55 4.82 6.26
C THR A 10 5.42 4.04 5.29
N VAL A 11 4.80 3.20 4.46
CA VAL A 11 5.50 2.39 3.44
C VAL A 11 5.01 2.81 2.06
N LEU A 12 5.92 3.29 1.21
CA LEU A 12 5.62 3.63 -0.18
C LEU A 12 5.99 2.49 -1.12
N HIS A 13 4.99 1.94 -1.80
CA HIS A 13 5.17 1.02 -2.92
C HIS A 13 5.07 1.80 -4.23
N LEU A 14 6.19 2.01 -4.92
CA LEU A 14 6.20 2.49 -6.30
C LEU A 14 6.25 1.27 -7.23
N VAL A 15 5.17 1.02 -7.96
CA VAL A 15 4.95 -0.29 -8.59
C VAL A 15 4.65 -0.18 -10.06
N GLN A 16 5.38 -0.97 -10.86
CA GLN A 16 5.04 -1.43 -12.20
C GLN A 16 5.49 -2.90 -12.29
N PRO A 17 4.80 -3.79 -13.02
CA PRO A 17 3.50 -3.60 -13.68
C PRO A 17 2.34 -3.42 -12.69
N VAL A 18 1.22 -2.86 -13.16
CA VAL A 18 0.01 -2.56 -12.35
C VAL A 18 -1.10 -3.60 -12.47
N ASP A 19 -0.79 -4.74 -13.08
CA ASP A 19 -1.68 -5.86 -13.31
C ASP A 19 -0.99 -7.19 -12.98
N GLY A 20 -1.70 -8.28 -13.23
CA GLY A 20 -1.19 -9.64 -13.07
C GLY A 20 -0.74 -9.97 -11.64
N GLY A 21 0.31 -10.80 -11.56
CA GLY A 21 0.81 -11.30 -10.27
C GLY A 21 1.37 -10.21 -9.36
N VAL A 22 2.01 -9.18 -9.93
CA VAL A 22 2.56 -8.06 -9.15
C VAL A 22 1.46 -7.27 -8.48
N ALA A 23 0.38 -6.96 -9.20
CA ALA A 23 -0.78 -6.29 -8.62
C ALA A 23 -1.36 -7.09 -7.44
N ARG A 24 -1.51 -8.42 -7.61
CA ARG A 24 -2.03 -9.31 -6.56
C ARG A 24 -1.17 -9.28 -5.31
N VAL A 25 0.14 -9.47 -5.46
CA VAL A 25 1.08 -9.50 -4.32
C VAL A 25 1.10 -8.17 -3.58
N VAL A 26 1.12 -7.04 -4.32
CA VAL A 26 1.13 -5.72 -3.69
C VAL A 26 -0.19 -5.46 -2.96
N THR A 27 -1.34 -5.83 -3.53
CA THR A 27 -2.64 -5.73 -2.84
C THR A 27 -2.65 -6.56 -1.55
N ASP A 28 -2.15 -7.80 -1.59
CA ASP A 28 -2.06 -8.66 -0.40
C ASP A 28 -1.14 -8.03 0.67
N LEU A 29 -0.02 -7.45 0.25
CA LEU A 29 0.92 -6.77 1.13
C LEU A 29 0.30 -5.52 1.77
N VAL A 30 -0.40 -4.69 1.00
CA VAL A 30 -1.11 -3.49 1.50
C VAL A 30 -2.08 -3.89 2.62
N GLY A 31 -2.93 -4.90 2.37
CA GLY A 31 -3.88 -5.35 3.38
C GLY A 31 -3.20 -5.93 4.63
N ALA A 32 -2.10 -6.68 4.47
CA ALA A 32 -1.33 -7.19 5.59
C ALA A 32 -0.67 -6.07 6.41
N GLN A 33 -0.12 -5.06 5.74
CA GLN A 33 0.51 -3.89 6.37
C GLN A 33 -0.51 -3.04 7.13
N ALA A 34 -1.67 -2.75 6.53
CA ALA A 34 -2.76 -2.02 7.17
C ALA A 34 -3.24 -2.74 8.45
N ARG A 35 -3.47 -4.06 8.38
CA ARG A 35 -3.83 -4.87 9.56
C ARG A 35 -2.74 -4.92 10.63
N SER A 36 -1.50 -4.64 10.28
CA SER A 36 -0.35 -4.59 11.20
C SER A 36 -0.11 -3.19 11.78
N GLY A 37 -0.98 -2.22 11.50
CA GLY A 37 -0.86 -0.84 12.00
C GLY A 37 0.12 0.04 11.22
N LEU A 38 0.54 -0.39 10.03
CA LEU A 38 1.36 0.42 9.12
C LEU A 38 0.45 1.30 8.24
N ARG A 39 1.04 2.34 7.64
CA ARG A 39 0.39 3.19 6.64
C ARG A 39 0.95 2.90 5.24
N PRO A 40 0.42 1.90 4.51
CA PRO A 40 0.82 1.68 3.13
C PRO A 40 0.32 2.81 2.21
N VAL A 41 1.14 3.16 1.22
CA VAL A 41 0.78 4.07 0.13
C VAL A 41 1.28 3.44 -1.17
N VAL A 42 0.41 3.37 -2.18
CA VAL A 42 0.78 2.82 -3.49
C VAL A 42 0.81 3.93 -4.52
N ALA A 43 1.98 4.12 -5.14
CA ALA A 43 2.14 4.99 -6.31
C ALA A 43 2.09 4.14 -7.58
N CYS A 44 1.00 4.31 -8.34
CA CYS A 44 0.78 3.65 -9.62
C CYS A 44 -0.16 4.50 -10.51
N PRO A 45 -0.17 4.28 -11.84
CA PRO A 45 -1.17 4.84 -12.74
C PRO A 45 -2.61 4.71 -12.21
N PRO A 46 -3.39 5.81 -12.22
CA PRO A 46 -4.76 5.82 -11.72
C PRO A 46 -5.67 4.92 -12.54
N GLY A 47 -6.71 4.35 -11.91
CA GLY A 47 -7.68 3.47 -12.57
C GLY A 47 -7.17 2.08 -12.95
N SER A 48 -5.91 1.76 -12.60
CA SER A 48 -5.34 0.43 -12.83
C SER A 48 -5.92 -0.63 -11.88
N PRO A 49 -5.83 -1.94 -12.23
CA PRO A 49 -6.22 -3.02 -11.33
C PRO A 49 -5.54 -2.93 -9.96
N LEU A 50 -4.24 -2.59 -9.92
CA LEU A 50 -3.52 -2.35 -8.68
C LEU A 50 -4.10 -1.17 -7.88
N ALA A 51 -4.41 -0.04 -8.52
CA ALA A 51 -4.97 1.12 -7.82
C ALA A 51 -6.31 0.77 -7.13
N LEU A 52 -7.19 0.05 -7.84
CA LEU A 52 -8.49 -0.38 -7.30
C LEU A 52 -8.32 -1.43 -6.18
N GLY A 53 -7.46 -2.42 -6.38
CA GLY A 53 -7.20 -3.48 -5.40
C GLY A 53 -6.57 -2.95 -4.12
N ALA A 54 -5.54 -2.10 -4.24
CA ALA A 54 -4.87 -1.50 -3.08
C ALA A 54 -5.82 -0.62 -2.26
N ALA A 55 -6.64 0.22 -2.91
CA ALA A 55 -7.61 1.07 -2.22
C ALA A 55 -8.68 0.26 -1.46
N ALA A 56 -9.06 -0.91 -1.98
CA ALA A 56 -9.99 -1.81 -1.30
C ALA A 56 -9.34 -2.59 -0.13
N ALA A 57 -8.02 -2.73 -0.12
CA ALA A 57 -7.29 -3.57 0.84
C ALA A 57 -6.86 -2.83 2.12
N GLY A 58 -6.69 -1.51 2.10
CA GLY A 58 -6.31 -0.72 3.28
C GLY A 58 -5.83 0.68 2.99
#